data_AF-A0A1F8XER2-F1
#
_entry.id   AF-A0A1F8XER2-F1
#
_cell.length_a   1.000
_cell.length_b   1.000
_cell.length_c   1.000
_cell.angle_alpha   90.00
_cell.angle_beta   90.00
_cell.angle_gamma   90.00
#
_symmetry.space_group_name_H-M   'P 1'
#
loop_
_entity.id
_entity.type
_entity.pdbx_description
1 polymer ?
#
loop_
_entity_poly.entity_id
_entity_poly.type
_entity_poly.pdbx_seq_one_letter_code
_entity_poly.pdbx_strand_id
1 'polypeptide(L)'
;MADVKVPEETETVRQQIRTLLEEGPLTAKEISSAVRRPEKEIANHLEHLRKSLHSEGRRLSQVPAECRECGFVFRKRDRLKAPSRCPVCKGEAISDPSFRVEAGRHDSGKLFE
;
A
#
# COMPACT_ATOMS: atom_id res chain seq x y z
N MET A 1 15.47 15.33 30.40
CA MET A 1 15.92 15.80 29.07
C MET A 1 15.31 14.86 28.04
N ALA A 2 14.29 15.30 27.31
CA ALA A 2 13.61 14.46 26.33
C ALA A 2 14.35 14.58 24.99
N ASP A 3 14.80 13.43 24.51
CA ASP A 3 15.42 13.20 23.21
C ASP A 3 14.54 13.80 22.11
N VAL A 4 14.95 14.95 21.55
CA VAL A 4 14.30 15.51 20.38
C VAL A 4 14.77 14.66 19.20
N LYS A 5 14.02 13.60 18.93
CA LYS A 5 14.27 12.71 17.80
C LYS A 5 13.95 13.51 16.54
N VAL A 6 14.97 14.11 15.93
CA VAL A 6 14.85 14.78 14.63
C VAL A 6 14.45 13.69 13.64
N PRO A 7 13.22 13.69 13.10
CA PRO A 7 12.84 12.62 12.19
C PRO A 7 13.60 12.84 10.89
N GLU A 8 14.59 11.96 10.71
CA GLU A 8 15.19 11.60 9.44
C GLU A 8 14.12 11.65 8.34
N GLU A 9 14.40 12.29 7.21
CA GLU A 9 13.42 12.62 6.16
C GLU A 9 12.62 11.41 5.62
N THR A 10 13.05 10.19 5.94
CA THR A 10 12.38 8.92 5.62
C THR A 10 11.23 8.56 6.57
N GLU A 11 11.26 9.06 7.82
CA GLU A 11 10.25 8.79 8.85
C GLU A 11 8.98 9.62 8.55
N THR A 12 9.15 10.88 8.13
CA THR A 12 8.05 11.77 7.74
C THR A 12 7.31 11.31 6.49
N VAL A 13 8.02 10.80 5.47
CA VAL A 13 7.38 10.25 4.25
C VAL A 13 6.52 9.03 4.59
N ARG A 14 7.04 8.10 5.41
CA ARG A 14 6.26 6.93 5.86
C ARG A 14 5.03 7.34 6.65
N GLN A 15 5.14 8.36 7.51
CA GLN A 15 4.00 8.92 8.24
C GLN A 15 2.95 9.53 7.30
N GLN A 16 3.37 10.30 6.29
CA GLN A 16 2.46 10.86 5.28
C GLN A 16 1.72 9.77 4.51
N ILE A 17 2.45 8.76 4.02
CA ILE A 17 1.85 7.61 3.31
C ILE A 17 0.84 6.92 4.21
N ARG A 18 1.17 6.70 5.49
CA ARG A 18 0.25 6.10 6.45
C ARG A 18 -1.04 6.93 6.57
N THR A 19 -0.94 8.23 6.84
CA THR A 19 -2.10 9.11 6.99
C THR A 19 -3.00 9.06 5.76
N LEU A 20 -2.41 9.19 4.58
CA LEU A 20 -3.13 9.11 3.30
C LEU A 20 -3.93 7.80 3.15
N LEU A 21 -3.31 6.69 3.53
CA LEU A 21 -3.93 5.35 3.45
C LEU A 21 -4.95 5.08 4.57
N GLU A 22 -4.90 5.84 5.66
CA GLU A 22 -5.93 5.84 6.72
C GLU A 22 -7.17 6.63 6.29
N GLU A 23 -7.01 7.69 5.48
CA GLU A 23 -8.12 8.45 4.92
C GLU A 23 -8.90 7.65 3.86
N GLY A 24 -8.21 6.83 3.05
CA GLY A 24 -8.89 6.04 2.03
C GLY A 24 -7.95 5.16 1.18
N PRO A 25 -8.54 4.32 0.31
CA PRO A 25 -7.77 3.53 -0.65
C PRO A 25 -7.14 4.44 -1.71
N LEU A 26 -5.81 4.43 -1.82
CA LEU A 26 -5.06 5.25 -2.79
C LEU A 26 -4.12 4.39 -3.64
N THR A 27 -3.96 4.76 -4.90
CA THR A 27 -3.02 4.10 -5.81
C THR A 27 -1.57 4.51 -5.54
N ALA A 28 -0.59 3.69 -5.94
CA ALA A 28 0.82 4.05 -5.83
C ALA A 28 1.15 5.38 -6.51
N LYS A 29 0.47 5.67 -7.64
CA LYS A 29 0.58 6.92 -8.39
C LYS A 29 0.03 8.11 -7.62
N GLU A 30 -1.13 7.97 -6.98
CA GLU A 30 -1.70 9.04 -6.15
C GLU A 30 -0.83 9.34 -4.94
N ILE A 31 -0.35 8.31 -4.25
CA ILE A 31 0.58 8.46 -3.12
C ILE A 31 1.86 9.15 -3.60
N SER A 32 2.46 8.67 -4.70
CA SER A 32 3.62 9.27 -5.36
C SER A 32 3.41 10.76 -5.64
N SER A 33 2.25 11.14 -6.18
CA SER A 33 1.90 12.53 -6.46
C SER A 33 1.72 13.35 -5.17
N ALA A 34 1.16 12.77 -4.12
CA ALA A 34 0.92 13.45 -2.84
C ALA A 34 2.23 13.71 -2.07
N VAL A 35 3.10 12.70 -1.96
CA VAL A 35 4.38 12.82 -1.23
C VAL A 35 5.56 13.27 -2.13
N ARG A 36 5.31 13.44 -3.42
CA ARG A 36 6.30 13.79 -4.48
C ARG A 36 7.52 12.86 -4.49
N ARG A 37 7.29 11.55 -4.37
CA ARG A 37 8.34 10.51 -4.40
C ARG A 37 8.05 9.50 -5.51
N PRO A 38 9.10 8.94 -6.15
CA PRO A 38 8.90 7.99 -7.23
C PRO A 38 8.19 6.72 -6.73
N GLU A 39 7.37 6.11 -7.57
CA GLU A 39 6.57 4.91 -7.23
C GLU A 39 7.44 3.76 -6.70
N LYS A 40 8.69 3.65 -7.15
CA LYS A 40 9.67 2.69 -6.62
C LYS A 40 9.95 2.88 -5.12
N GLU A 41 10.10 4.13 -4.67
CA GLU A 41 10.27 4.47 -3.26
C GLU A 41 8.98 4.20 -2.49
N ILE A 42 7.82 4.53 -3.08
CA ILE A 42 6.52 4.23 -2.47
C ILE A 42 6.37 2.73 -2.21
N ALA A 43 6.75 1.88 -3.17
CA ALA A 43 6.70 0.42 -2.98
C ALA A 43 7.58 -0.05 -1.80
N ASN A 44 8.80 0.46 -1.68
CA ASN A 44 9.68 0.17 -0.53
C ASN A 44 9.06 0.65 0.79
N HIS A 45 8.52 1.87 0.80
CA HIS A 45 7.85 2.42 1.99
C HIS A 45 6.63 1.60 2.39
N LEU A 46 5.79 1.16 1.44
CA LEU A 46 4.63 0.32 1.71
C LEU A 46 5.03 -1.04 2.32
N GLU A 47 6.11 -1.66 1.86
CA GLU A 47 6.63 -2.89 2.47
C GLU A 47 7.05 -2.70 3.92
N HIS A 48 7.74 -1.59 4.21
CA HIS A 48 8.17 -1.26 5.58
C HIS A 48 6.97 -0.93 6.47
N LEU A 49 6.03 -0.16 5.94
CA LEU A 49 4.80 0.26 6.61
C LEU A 49 3.92 -0.94 6.93
N ARG A 50 3.85 -1.94 6.04
CA ARG A 50 3.19 -3.23 6.31
C ARG A 50 3.76 -3.94 7.53
N LYS A 51 5.09 -3.99 7.67
CA LYS A 51 5.75 -4.60 8.85
C LYS A 51 5.45 -3.82 10.12
N SER A 52 5.51 -2.49 10.07
CA SER A 52 5.21 -1.63 11.22
C SER A 52 3.76 -1.78 11.68
N LEU A 53 2.80 -1.68 10.75
CA LEU A 53 1.38 -1.80 11.05
C LEU A 53 1.04 -3.16 11.67
N HIS A 54 1.68 -4.23 11.20
CA HIS A 54 1.49 -5.56 11.77
C HIS A 54 1.84 -5.63 13.26
N SER A 55 2.90 -4.91 13.68
CA SER A 55 3.26 -4.78 15.10
C SER A 55 2.27 -3.93 15.90
N GLU A 56 1.54 -3.03 15.24
CA GLU A 56 0.51 -2.17 15.84
C GLU A 56 -0.90 -2.80 15.81
N GLY A 57 -1.04 -4.06 15.38
CA GLY A 57 -2.34 -4.73 15.22
C GLY A 57 -3.17 -4.21 14.04
N ARG A 58 -2.55 -3.45 13.14
CA ARG A 58 -3.16 -2.95 11.90
C ARG A 58 -2.66 -3.78 10.70
N ARG A 59 -3.37 -3.72 9.57
CA ARG A 59 -2.92 -4.38 8.34
C ARG A 59 -3.01 -3.46 7.15
N LEU A 60 -1.99 -3.51 6.30
CA LEU A 60 -2.03 -2.89 4.98
C LEU A 60 -2.75 -3.84 4.03
N SER A 61 -3.96 -3.47 3.61
CA SER A 61 -4.71 -4.21 2.61
C SER A 61 -4.41 -3.64 1.24
N GLN A 62 -3.83 -4.45 0.37
CA GLN A 62 -3.66 -4.11 -1.04
C GLN A 62 -4.91 -4.55 -1.81
N VAL A 63 -5.55 -3.60 -2.47
CA VAL A 63 -6.58 -3.84 -3.47
C VAL A 63 -5.86 -4.12 -4.80
N PRO A 64 -5.82 -5.38 -5.25
CA PRO A 64 -5.16 -5.74 -6.50
C PRO A 64 -5.79 -5.04 -7.71
N ALA A 65 -4.98 -4.85 -8.75
CA ALA A 65 -5.44 -4.37 -10.05
C ALA A 65 -6.56 -5.26 -10.60
N GLU A 66 -7.63 -4.65 -11.09
CA GLU A 66 -8.80 -5.33 -11.65
C GLU A 66 -9.07 -4.84 -13.07
N CYS A 67 -9.46 -5.74 -13.96
CA CYS A 67 -9.97 -5.37 -15.26
C CYS A 67 -11.37 -4.76 -15.12
N ARG A 68 -11.54 -3.48 -15.46
CA ARG A 68 -12.82 -2.75 -15.40
C ARG A 68 -13.88 -3.27 -16.36
N GLU A 69 -13.46 -4.07 -17.34
CA GLU A 69 -14.33 -4.63 -18.37
C GLU A 69 -14.93 -5.98 -17.95
N CYS A 70 -14.23 -6.79 -17.15
CA CYS A 70 -14.70 -8.14 -16.76
C CYS A 70 -14.55 -8.51 -15.29
N GLY A 71 -13.97 -7.63 -14.46
CA GLY A 71 -13.72 -7.90 -13.04
C GLY A 71 -12.56 -8.85 -12.76
N PHE A 72 -11.69 -9.14 -13.74
CA PHE A 72 -10.57 -10.05 -13.51
C PHE A 72 -9.48 -9.39 -12.65
N VAL A 73 -9.15 -10.03 -11.52
CA VAL A 73 -8.21 -9.51 -10.52
C VAL A 73 -6.81 -10.12 -10.69
N PHE A 74 -5.80 -9.29 -10.93
CA PHE A 74 -4.41 -9.71 -11.13
C PHE A 74 -3.70 -9.99 -9.79
N ARG A 75 -3.98 -11.14 -9.17
CA ARG A 75 -3.44 -11.51 -7.84
C ARG A 75 -2.05 -12.15 -7.83
N LYS A 76 -1.61 -12.75 -8.93
CA LYS A 76 -0.32 -13.47 -9.01
C LYS A 76 0.32 -13.25 -10.36
N ARG A 77 1.47 -12.58 -10.38
CA ARG A 77 2.25 -12.40 -11.61
C ARG A 77 3.12 -13.64 -11.82
N ASP A 78 2.55 -14.66 -12.47
CA ASP A 78 3.25 -15.92 -12.80
C ASP A 78 4.05 -15.84 -14.11
N ARG A 79 3.87 -14.78 -14.92
CA ARG A 79 4.59 -14.60 -16.18
C ARG A 79 5.27 -13.24 -16.29
N LEU A 80 6.56 -13.28 -16.66
CA LEU A 80 7.47 -12.15 -16.87
C LEU A 80 7.10 -11.26 -18.08
N LYS A 81 6.19 -11.70 -18.96
CA LYS A 81 5.64 -10.89 -20.05
C LYS A 81 4.16 -10.63 -19.81
N ALA A 82 3.78 -9.38 -19.59
CA ALA A 82 2.39 -8.98 -19.50
C ALA A 82 1.74 -9.10 -20.90
N PRO A 83 0.60 -9.80 -21.05
CA PRO A 83 -0.19 -9.64 -22.25
C PRO A 83 -0.73 -8.21 -22.28
N SER A 84 -0.71 -7.56 -23.44
CA SER A 84 -1.28 -6.21 -23.65
C SER A 84 -2.80 -6.13 -23.40
N ARG A 85 -3.44 -7.26 -23.07
CA ARG A 85 -4.88 -7.45 -23.00
C ARG A 85 -5.24 -8.37 -21.84
N CYS A 86 -6.39 -8.14 -21.23
CA CYS A 86 -6.91 -9.01 -20.18
C CYS A 86 -7.06 -10.45 -20.71
N PRO A 87 -6.55 -11.49 -20.02
CA PRO A 87 -6.67 -12.87 -20.52
C PRO A 87 -8.11 -13.39 -20.56
N VAL A 88 -9.04 -12.75 -19.84
CA VAL A 88 -10.45 -13.15 -19.77
C VAL A 88 -11.29 -12.46 -20.84
N CYS A 89 -11.30 -11.12 -20.88
CA CYS A 89 -12.13 -10.37 -21.83
C CYS A 89 -11.38 -9.74 -23.00
N LYS A 90 -10.04 -9.75 -22.96
CA LYS A 90 -9.15 -9.07 -23.91
C LYS A 90 -9.21 -7.54 -23.90
N GLY A 91 -9.90 -6.95 -22.93
CA GLY A 91 -9.91 -5.50 -22.69
C GLY A 91 -8.57 -4.95 -22.23
N GLU A 92 -8.36 -3.67 -22.50
CA GLU A 92 -7.16 -2.89 -22.11
C GLU A 92 -7.43 -2.02 -20.86
N ALA A 93 -8.69 -1.96 -20.41
CA ALA A 93 -9.11 -1.22 -19.23
C ALA A 93 -8.76 -1.97 -17.93
N ILE A 94 -7.51 -1.86 -17.48
CA ILE A 94 -7.02 -2.42 -16.23
C ILE A 94 -6.82 -1.28 -15.23
N SER A 95 -7.45 -1.36 -14.06
CA SER A 95 -7.25 -0.40 -12.98
C SER A 95 -5.94 -0.63 -12.24
N ASP A 96 -5.31 0.47 -11.83
CA ASP A 96 -4.15 0.43 -10.95
C ASP A 96 -4.49 -0.17 -9.57
N PRO A 97 -3.56 -0.92 -8.96
CA PRO A 97 -3.74 -1.42 -7.62
C PRO A 97 -3.74 -0.25 -6.61
N SER A 98 -4.67 -0.29 -5.67
CA SER A 98 -4.73 0.66 -4.56
C SER A 98 -4.39 -0.01 -3.24
N PHE A 99 -4.02 0.80 -2.26
CA PHE A 99 -3.62 0.36 -0.94
C PHE A 99 -4.49 1.09 0.07
N ARG A 100 -4.86 0.42 1.15
CA ARG A 100 -5.48 1.07 2.30
C ARG A 100 -4.98 0.48 3.60
N VAL A 101 -4.97 1.28 4.65
CA VAL A 101 -4.77 0.78 6.00
C VAL A 101 -6.11 0.35 6.57
N GLU A 102 -6.19 -0.89 7.00
CA GLU A 102 -7.31 -1.36 7.80
C GLU A 102 -6.88 -1.43 9.24
N ALA A 103 -7.63 -0.73 10.09
CA ALA A 103 -7.54 -0.90 11.53
C ALA A 103 -7.97 -2.34 11.83
N GLY A 104 -6.99 -3.22 12.04
CA GLY A 104 -7.27 -4.49 12.67
C GLY A 104 -7.85 -4.18 14.04
N ARG A 105 -8.91 -4.91 14.41
CA ARG A 105 -9.44 -4.83 15.78
C ARG A 105 -8.27 -5.10 16.71
N HIS A 106 -7.87 -4.07 17.44
CA HIS A 106 -6.82 -4.10 18.42
C HIS A 106 -7.28 -5.01 19.58
N ASP A 107 -6.98 -6.30 19.49
CA ASP A 107 -6.88 -7.14 20.68
C ASP A 107 -5.54 -6.79 21.35
N SER A 108 -5.59 -5.75 22.18
CA SER A 108 -4.53 -5.41 23.13
C SER A 108 -4.39 -6.54 24.13
N GLY A 109 -3.67 -7.58 23.74
CA GLY A 109 -3.45 -8.78 24.53
C GLY A 109 -2.01 -9.24 24.47
N LYS A 110 -1.04 -8.33 24.57
CA LYS A 110 0.34 -8.71 24.93
C LYS A 110 0.84 -7.89 26.10
N LEU A 111 0.34 -8.30 27.26
CA LEU A 111 1.02 -8.26 28.54
C LEU A 111 2.44 -8.81 28.32
N PHE A 112 3.45 -7.96 28.45
CA PHE A 112 4.82 -8.40 28.66
C PHE A 112 5.04 -8.36 30.18
N GLU A 113 5.00 -9.54 30.80
CA GLU A 113 5.66 -9.84 32.10
C GLU A 113 6.94 -10.64 31.81
#